data_AF-A0A6N7P684-F1
#
_entry.id   AF-A0A6N7P684-F1
#
_cell.length_a   1.000
_cell.length_b   1.000
_cell.length_c   1.000
_cell.angle_alpha   90.00
_cell.angle_beta   90.00
_cell.angle_gamma   90.00
#
_symmetry.space_group_name_H-M   'P 1'
#
loop_
_entity.id
_entity.type
_entity.pdbx_description
1 polymer ?
#
loop_
_entity_poly.entity_id
_entity_poly.type
_entity_poly.pdbx_seq_one_letter_code
_entity_poly.pdbx_strand_id
1 'polypeptide(L)' 'MRLRIIETDFTANNGWLFKLADERGNHFYIMVDSFYKTHNLISPVTKKELDYYDLGLWINASVIQIEEKGIVVGA' A
#
# COMPACT_ATOMS: atom_id res chain seq x y z
N MET A 1 -11.57 -3.30 -1.56
CA MET A 1 -11.55 -2.34 -2.69
C MET A 1 -10.53 -2.82 -3.72
N ARG A 2 -10.79 -2.61 -5.02
CA ARG A 2 -9.86 -2.99 -6.08
C ARG A 2 -8.93 -1.82 -6.40
N LEU A 3 -7.63 -2.05 -6.29
CA LEU A 3 -6.59 -1.03 -6.44
C LEU A 3 -5.52 -1.49 -7.43
N ARG A 4 -5.03 -0.57 -8.25
CA ARG A 4 -3.94 -0.82 -9.21
C ARG A 4 -2.65 -0.24 -8.68
N ILE A 5 -1.56 -1.01 -8.71
CA ILE A 5 -0.23 -0.48 -8.41
C ILE A 5 0.19 0.45 -9.56
N ILE A 6 0.47 1.70 -9.23
CA ILE A 6 0.88 2.74 -10.18
C ILE A 6 2.32 3.18 -10.00
N GLU A 7 2.90 2.93 -8.82
CA GLU A 7 4.28 3.32 -8.48
C GLU A 7 4.84 2.38 -7.41
N THR A 8 6.15 2.17 -7.43
CA THR A 8 6.88 1.34 -6.47
C THR A 8 8.09 2.14 -5.96
N ASP A 9 8.25 2.24 -4.64
CA ASP A 9 9.41 2.86 -4.00
C ASP A 9 10.06 1.87 -3.01
N PHE A 10 10.89 0.99 -3.55
CA PHE A 10 11.67 0.06 -2.73
C PHE A 10 12.85 0.71 -2.01
N THR A 11 13.18 1.96 -2.34
CA THR A 11 14.23 2.70 -1.63
C THR A 11 13.74 3.20 -0.26
N ALA A 12 12.42 3.15 -0.02
CA ALA A 12 11.76 3.60 1.20
C ALA A 12 12.07 5.07 1.58
N ASN A 13 12.60 5.86 0.65
CA ASN A 13 12.93 7.27 0.88
C ASN A 13 11.69 8.10 1.21
N ASN A 14 10.52 7.69 0.68
CA ASN A 14 9.27 8.40 0.89
C ASN A 14 8.38 7.77 1.98
N GLY A 15 8.83 6.72 2.67
CA GLY A 15 8.07 6.03 3.72
C GLY A 15 6.92 5.14 3.23
N TRP A 16 6.78 4.95 1.92
CA TRP A 16 5.85 4.00 1.30
C TRP A 16 6.59 3.07 0.34
N LEU A 17 6.02 1.89 0.11
CA LEU A 17 6.57 0.85 -0.75
C LEU A 17 5.83 0.78 -2.09
N PHE A 18 4.50 0.89 -2.05
CA PHE A 18 3.67 0.90 -3.24
C PHE A 18 2.67 2.04 -3.18
N LYS A 19 2.51 2.71 -4.30
CA LYS A 19 1.41 3.64 -4.53
C LYS A 19 0.40 2.98 -5.43
N LEU A 20 -0.85 3.08 -5.03
CA LEU A 20 -1.97 2.46 -5.72
C LEU A 20 -3.03 3.49 -6.09
N ALA A 21 -3.77 3.22 -7.15
CA ALA A 21 -4.92 4.02 -7.57
C ALA A 21 -6.16 3.16 -7.69
N ASP A 22 -7.32 3.72 -7.34
CA ASP A 22 -8.60 3.13 -7.73
C ASP A 22 -9.01 3.55 -9.15
N GLU A 23 -10.14 3.07 -9.63
CA GLU A 23 -10.69 3.41 -10.95
C GLU A 23 -11.10 4.89 -11.07
N ARG A 24 -11.23 5.61 -9.95
CA ARG A 24 -11.58 7.03 -9.89
C ARG A 24 -10.35 7.94 -9.85
N GLY A 25 -9.15 7.36 -9.77
CA GLY A 25 -7.88 8.10 -9.66
C GLY A 25 -7.54 8.53 -8.22
N ASN A 26 -8.24 8.02 -7.21
CA ASN A 26 -7.85 8.25 -5.81
C ASN A 26 -6.59 7.47 -5.49
N HIS A 27 -5.66 8.11 -4.77
CA HIS A 27 -4.38 7.51 -4.43
C HIS A 27 -4.40 6.86 -3.04
N PHE A 28 -3.76 5.70 -2.97
CA PHE A 28 -3.60 4.89 -1.77
C PHE A 28 -2.15 4.43 -1.64
N TYR A 29 -1.73 4.11 -0.43
CA TYR A 29 -0.35 3.79 -0.13
C TYR A 29 -0.25 2.50 0.69
N ILE A 30 0.66 1.62 0.28
CA ILE A 30 1.22 0.59 1.14
C ILE A 30 2.47 1.20 1.75
N MET A 31 2.47 1.36 3.06
CA MET A 31 3.55 2.00 3.81
C MET A 31 4.70 1.02 4.07
N VAL A 32 5.81 1.51 4.62
CA VAL A 32 6.85 0.62 5.18
C VAL A 32 6.38 -0.04 6.48
N ASP A 33 6.95 -1.19 6.81
CA ASP A 33 6.59 -1.99 8.01
C ASP A 33 6.65 -1.19 9.32
N SER A 34 7.60 -0.25 9.44
CA SER A 34 7.72 0.61 10.63
C SER A 34 6.47 1.47 10.87
N PHE A 35 5.82 1.96 9.81
CA PHE A 35 4.57 2.73 9.93
C PHE A 35 3.46 1.89 10.56
N TYR A 36 3.27 0.66 10.06
CA TYR A 36 2.24 -0.24 10.58
C TYR A 36 2.49 -0.59 12.05
N LYS A 37 3.74 -0.84 12.44
CA LYS A 37 4.12 -1.08 13.84
C LYS A 37 3.81 0.13 14.73
N THR A 38 4.12 1.35 14.27
CA THR A 38 3.82 2.58 15.03
C THR A 38 2.33 2.82 15.22
N HIS A 39 1.51 2.46 14.23
CA HIS A 39 0.05 2.64 14.30
C HIS A 39 -0.71 1.40 14.82
N ASN A 40 0.00 0.36 15.26
CA ASN A 40 -0.56 -0.93 15.70
C ASN A 40 -1.51 -1.55 14.65
N LEU A 41 -1.08 -1.51 13.39
CA LEU A 41 -1.78 -2.03 12.22
C LEU A 41 -1.06 -3.25 11.65
N ILE A 42 -1.79 -4.01 10.83
CA ILE A 42 -1.23 -5.16 10.09
C ILE A 42 -0.79 -4.69 8.70
N SER A 43 0.47 -4.97 8.35
CA SER A 43 0.99 -4.74 7.00
C SER A 43 0.22 -5.58 5.98
N PRO A 44 -0.24 -5.00 4.86
CA PRO A 44 -0.92 -5.73 3.78
C PRO A 44 0.04 -6.55 2.91
N VAL A 45 1.34 -6.39 3.11
CA VAL A 45 2.38 -7.06 2.32
C VAL A 45 3.25 -7.93 3.21
N THR A 46 3.36 -9.19 2.84
CA THR A 46 4.43 -10.08 3.32
C THR A 46 5.51 -10.17 2.24
N LYS A 47 6.59 -10.91 2.54
CA LYS A 47 7.67 -11.16 1.58
C LYS A 47 7.18 -11.71 0.24
N LYS A 48 6.13 -12.54 0.27
CA LYS A 48 5.55 -13.12 -0.94
C LYS A 48 4.87 -12.07 -1.82
N GLU A 49 4.09 -11.18 -1.21
CA GLU A 49 3.44 -10.09 -1.95
C GLU A 49 4.46 -9.10 -2.48
N LEU A 50 5.55 -8.83 -1.74
CA LEU A 50 6.64 -7.96 -2.24
C LEU A 50 7.26 -8.48 -3.54
N ASP A 51 7.46 -9.80 -3.65
CA ASP A 51 8.03 -10.41 -4.86
C ASP A 51 7.00 -10.50 -6.01
N TYR A 52 5.70 -10.49 -5.70
CA TYR A 52 4.62 -10.63 -6.69
C TYR A 52 4.06 -9.28 -7.17
N TYR A 53 4.10 -8.26 -6.33
CA TYR A 53 3.51 -6.96 -6.61
C TYR A 53 4.39 -6.16 -7.56
N ASP A 54 3.86 -5.95 -8.76
CA ASP A 54 4.53 -5.21 -9.80
C ASP A 54 3.61 -4.13 -10.39
N LEU A 55 4.21 -3.18 -11.09
CA LEU A 55 3.53 -2.05 -11.70
C LEU A 55 2.41 -2.52 -12.64
N GLY A 56 1.23 -1.95 -12.43
CA GLY A 56 0.04 -2.26 -13.22
C GLY A 56 -0.80 -3.41 -12.70
N LEU A 57 -0.34 -4.16 -11.69
CA LEU A 57 -1.11 -5.23 -11.05
C LEU A 57 -2.32 -4.65 -10.31
N TRP A 58 -3.45 -5.35 -10.41
CA TRP A 58 -4.65 -5.06 -9.64
C TRP A 58 -4.75 -5.99 -8.43
N ILE A 59 -4.94 -5.42 -7.24
CA ILE A 59 -5.08 -6.15 -5.99
C ILE A 59 -6.40 -5.79 -5.30
N ASN A 60 -6.95 -6.74 -4.54
CA ASN A 60 -8.06 -6.48 -3.64
C ASN A 60 -7.49 -6.20 -2.25
N ALA A 61 -7.80 -5.02 -1.73
CA ALA A 61 -7.20 -4.49 -0.52
C ALA A 61 -8.22 -3.79 0.39
N SER A 62 -7.97 -3.85 1.69
CA SER A 62 -8.66 -3.05 2.70
C SER A 62 -7.92 -1.74 2.92
N VAL A 63 -8.66 -0.65 3.14
CA VAL A 63 -8.07 0.68 3.29
C VAL A 63 -8.68 1.38 4.50
N ILE A 64 -7.84 2.09 5.22
CA ILE A 64 -8.24 3.03 6.28
C ILE A 64 -7.69 4.42 5.97
N GLN A 65 -8.33 5.46 6.49
CA GLN A 65 -7.81 6.82 6.38
C GLN A 65 -7.00 7.20 7.62
N ILE A 66 -5.76 7.64 7.40
CA ILE A 66 -4.86 8.15 8.43
C ILE A 66 -4.20 9.41 7.88
N GLU A 67 -4.25 10.52 8.62
CA GLU A 67 -3.59 11.78 8.24
C GLU A 67 -3.94 12.23 6.81
N GLU A 68 -5.22 12.15 6.45
CA GLU A 68 -5.75 12.49 5.11
C GLU A 68 -5.25 11.60 3.96
N LYS A 69 -4.51 10.53 4.27
CA LYS A 69 -4.02 9.54 3.29
C LYS A 69 -4.82 8.24 3.40
N GLY A 70 -5.10 7.62 2.26
CA GLY A 70 -5.65 6.28 2.19
C GLY A 70 -4.53 5.24 2.36
N ILE A 71 -4.49 4.56 3.51
CA ILE A 71 -3.49 3.54 3.82
C ILE A 71 -4.08 2.16 3.62
N VAL A 72 -3.41 1.35 2.82
CA VAL A 72 -3.77 -0.06 2.61
C VAL A 72 -3.35 -0.86 3.84
N VAL A 73 -4.23 -1.71 4.35
CA VAL A 73 -3.99 -2.55 5.55
C VAL A 73 -4.27 -4.01 5.26
N GLY A 74 -3.52 -4.87 5.94
CA GLY A 74 -3.75 -6.32 5.96
C GLY A 74 -5.04 -6.66 6.71
N ALA A 75 -5.63 -7.80 6.34
CA ALA A 75 -6.72 -8.43 7.08
C ALA A 75 -6.18 -9.31 8.21
#